data_AF-A0A4Q5RTS1-F1
#
_entry.id   AF-A0A4Q5RTS1-F1
#
_cell.length_a   1.000
_cell.length_b   1.000
_cell.length_c   1.000
_cell.angle_alpha   90.00
_cell.angle_beta   90.00
_cell.angle_gamma   90.00
#
_symmetry.space_group_name_H-M   'P 1'
#
loop_
_entity.id
_entity.type
_entity.pdbx_description
1 polymer ?
#
loop_
_entity_poly.entity_id
_entity_poly.type
_entity_poly.pdbx_seq_one_letter_code
_entity_poly.pdbx_strand_id
1 'polypeptide(L)'
;MLYYSTNRVSPTVDFKEATINGQAPDKGLYFPEKIPTLSTDLIKNLKSASKDAIAFEVMRPYVGDEIPADDLAEIASSAVSFDFPLVALDDDIYTLELFHGPT
;
A
#
# COMPACT_ATOMS: atom_id res chain seq x y z
N MET A 1 1.44 10.50 -8.56
CA MET A 1 0.24 9.67 -8.84
C MET A 1 -0.98 10.54 -8.61
N LEU A 2 -2.05 10.36 -9.38
CA LEU A 2 -3.30 11.11 -9.19
C LEU A 2 -4.45 10.18 -8.81
N TYR A 3 -5.42 10.73 -8.08
CA TYR A 3 -6.58 10.04 -7.53
C TYR A 3 -7.87 10.76 -7.90
N TYR A 4 -8.83 10.04 -8.46
CA TYR A 4 -10.15 10.57 -8.78
C TYR A 4 -11.18 10.08 -7.76
N SER A 5 -12.25 10.85 -7.55
CA SER A 5 -13.40 10.36 -6.79
C SER A 5 -14.19 9.32 -7.58
N THR A 6 -14.56 8.20 -6.97
CA THR A 6 -15.42 7.17 -7.58
C THR A 6 -16.74 7.72 -8.15
N ASN A 7 -17.24 8.85 -7.64
CA ASN A 7 -18.43 9.52 -8.15
C ASN A 7 -18.15 10.45 -9.35
N ARG A 8 -16.88 10.73 -9.65
CA ARG A 8 -16.39 11.53 -10.79
C ARG A 8 -16.90 12.98 -10.83
N VAL A 9 -17.35 13.53 -9.70
CA VAL A 9 -17.81 14.92 -9.60
C VAL A 9 -16.72 15.82 -8.99
N SER A 10 -16.00 15.31 -7.99
CA SER A 10 -14.89 16.02 -7.36
C SER A 10 -13.67 16.10 -8.28
N PRO A 11 -12.85 17.15 -8.13
CA PRO A 11 -11.55 17.22 -8.80
C PRO A 11 -10.68 16.00 -8.53
N THR A 12 -9.78 15.71 -9.47
CA THR A 12 -8.69 14.76 -9.26
C THR A 12 -7.63 15.43 -8.40
N VAL A 13 -7.06 14.69 -7.45
CA VAL A 13 -6.11 15.19 -6.46
C VAL A 13 -4.87 14.31 -6.40
N ASP A 14 -3.79 14.78 -5.79
CA ASP A 14 -2.58 13.99 -5.54
C ASP A 14 -2.75 13.02 -4.34
N PHE A 15 -1.70 12.23 -4.05
CA PHE A 15 -1.71 11.28 -2.94
C PHE A 15 -1.87 11.97 -1.58
N LYS A 16 -1.23 13.13 -1.38
CA LYS A 16 -1.26 13.87 -0.12
C LYS A 16 -2.67 14.37 0.18
N GLU A 17 -3.30 15.02 -0.78
CA GLU A 17 -4.66 15.55 -0.64
C GLU A 17 -5.69 14.41 -0.48
N ALA A 18 -5.55 13.31 -1.23
CA ALA A 18 -6.41 12.13 -1.05
C ALA A 18 -6.30 11.54 0.37
N THR A 19 -5.08 11.44 0.89
CA THR A 19 -4.79 10.88 2.22
C THR A 19 -5.33 11.77 3.34
N ILE A 20 -5.16 13.09 3.24
CA ILE A 20 -5.61 14.04 4.27
C ILE A 20 -7.15 14.17 4.27
N ASN A 21 -7.77 14.22 3.09
CA ASN A 21 -9.22 14.37 2.98
C ASN A 21 -9.98 13.11 3.39
N GLY A 22 -9.40 11.92 3.17
CA GLY A 22 -10.03 10.62 3.45
C GLY A 22 -11.19 10.30 2.49
N GLN A 23 -12.31 11.00 2.62
CA GLN A 23 -13.46 10.91 1.71
C GLN A 23 -13.48 12.12 0.75
N ALA A 24 -13.82 11.90 -0.51
CA ALA A 24 -13.93 12.97 -1.48
C ALA A 24 -15.14 13.89 -1.18
N PRO A 25 -15.10 15.19 -1.56
CA PRO A 25 -16.19 16.14 -1.29
C PRO A 25 -17.57 15.71 -1.81
N ASP A 26 -17.62 14.96 -2.90
CA ASP A 26 -18.83 14.38 -3.48
C ASP A 26 -19.28 13.07 -2.82
N LYS A 27 -18.73 12.73 -1.65
CA LYS A 27 -18.97 11.50 -0.88
C LYS A 27 -18.52 10.22 -1.57
N GLY A 28 -17.74 10.31 -2.64
CA GLY A 28 -17.05 9.17 -3.24
C GLY A 28 -15.76 8.83 -2.49
N LEU A 29 -15.12 7.73 -2.91
CA LEU A 29 -13.80 7.33 -2.44
C LEU A 29 -12.74 7.75 -3.45
N TYR A 30 -11.51 8.02 -2.99
CA TYR A 30 -10.39 8.23 -3.90
C TYR A 30 -9.89 6.90 -4.47
N PHE A 31 -9.73 6.85 -5.80
CA PHE A 31 -9.18 5.70 -6.52
C PHE A 31 -8.06 6.18 -7.44
N PRO A 32 -6.92 5.46 -7.53
CA PRO A 32 -5.81 5.88 -8.37
C PRO A 32 -6.18 5.88 -9.85
N GLU A 33 -5.71 6.85 -10.63
CA GLU A 33 -5.98 6.96 -12.07
C GLU A 33 -5.53 5.73 -12.86
N LYS A 34 -4.53 5.00 -12.34
CA LYS A 34 -3.94 3.80 -12.92
C LYS A 34 -3.51 2.86 -11.80
N ILE A 35 -3.60 1.57 -12.08
CA ILE A 35 -3.05 0.53 -11.19
C ILE A 35 -1.59 0.30 -11.63
N PRO A 36 -0.59 0.61 -10.79
CA PRO A 36 0.81 0.34 -11.10
C PRO A 36 1.06 -1.15 -11.33
N THR A 37 1.94 -1.45 -12.28
CA THR A 37 2.41 -2.82 -12.51
C THR A 37 3.71 -3.02 -11.73
N LEU A 38 3.74 -4.07 -10.90
CA LEU A 38 4.96 -4.45 -10.18
C LEU A 38 6.00 -5.03 -11.15
N SER A 39 7.28 -4.78 -10.87
CA SER A 39 8.35 -5.31 -11.72
C SER A 39 8.40 -6.84 -11.63
N THR A 40 8.72 -7.49 -12.75
CA THR A 40 8.85 -8.97 -12.76
C THR A 40 9.97 -9.44 -11.82
N ASP A 41 10.99 -8.62 -11.61
CA ASP A 41 12.11 -8.94 -10.73
C ASP A 41 11.71 -8.86 -9.26
N LEU A 42 10.87 -7.89 -8.86
CA LEU A 42 10.29 -7.87 -7.52
C LEU A 42 9.50 -9.16 -7.27
N ILE A 43 8.61 -9.53 -8.20
CA ILE A 43 7.75 -10.72 -8.07
C ILE A 43 8.59 -11.99 -7.93
N LYS A 44 9.64 -12.16 -8.76
CA LYS A 44 10.54 -13.33 -8.69
C LYS A 44 11.28 -13.40 -7.35
N ASN A 45 11.62 -12.26 -6.76
CA ASN A 45 12.43 -12.16 -5.55
C ASN A 45 11.59 -11.94 -4.27
N LEU A 46 10.26 -12.01 -4.34
CA LEU A 46 9.38 -11.78 -3.19
C LEU A 46 9.73 -12.65 -1.99
N LYS A 47 10.13 -13.90 -2.22
CA LYS A 47 10.47 -14.85 -1.13
C LYS A 47 11.73 -14.46 -0.36
N SER A 48 12.64 -13.70 -0.96
CA SER A 48 13.90 -13.27 -0.35
C SER A 48 13.88 -11.81 0.10
N ALA A 49 12.87 -11.04 -0.30
CA ALA A 49 12.70 -9.66 0.12
C ALA A 49 12.19 -9.57 1.56
N SER A 50 12.66 -8.57 2.30
CA SER A 50 12.13 -8.27 3.62
C SER A 50 10.75 -7.60 3.54
N LYS A 51 9.97 -7.69 4.62
CA LYS A 51 8.59 -7.18 4.69
C LYS A 51 8.52 -5.66 4.42
N ASP A 52 9.45 -4.92 5.00
CA ASP A 52 9.64 -3.48 4.83
C ASP A 52 10.02 -3.12 3.39
N ALA A 53 10.92 -3.88 2.76
CA ALA A 53 11.28 -3.66 1.35
C ALA A 53 10.10 -3.92 0.41
N ILE A 54 9.31 -4.96 0.65
CA ILE A 54 8.09 -5.25 -0.11
C ILE A 54 7.08 -4.11 0.08
N ALA A 55 6.86 -3.65 1.32
CA ALA A 55 5.95 -2.55 1.61
C ALA A 55 6.36 -1.26 0.86
N PHE A 56 7.64 -0.89 0.92
CA PHE A 56 8.17 0.26 0.20
C PHE A 56 7.96 0.14 -1.32
N GLU A 57 8.38 -0.97 -1.94
CA GLU A 57 8.28 -1.14 -3.39
C GLU A 57 6.83 -1.17 -3.89
N VAL A 58 5.90 -1.73 -3.11
CA VAL A 58 4.47 -1.75 -3.45
C VAL A 58 3.84 -0.37 -3.27
N MET A 59 4.18 0.37 -2.21
CA MET A 59 3.58 1.68 -1.91
C MET A 59 4.12 2.80 -2.81
N ARG A 60 5.42 2.81 -3.12
CA ARG A 60 6.10 3.87 -3.88
C ARG A 60 5.33 4.34 -5.13
N PRO A 61 4.86 3.47 -6.05
CA PRO A 61 4.19 3.96 -7.25
C PRO A 61 2.80 4.57 -7.00
N TYR A 62 2.15 4.26 -5.87
CA TYR A 62 0.89 4.89 -5.47
C TYR A 62 1.13 6.25 -4.81
N VAL A 63 2.21 6.39 -4.03
CA VAL A 63 2.62 7.66 -3.44
C VAL A 63 3.14 8.63 -4.51
N GLY A 64 3.89 8.12 -5.50
CA GLY A 64 4.59 8.96 -6.46
C GLY A 64 5.67 9.80 -5.77
N ASP A 65 5.76 11.07 -6.13
CA ASP A 65 6.78 12.01 -5.60
C ASP A 65 6.28 12.81 -4.38
N GLU A 66 5.12 12.45 -3.81
CA GLU A 66 4.50 13.18 -2.68
C GLU A 66 5.21 12.97 -1.34
N ILE A 67 6.01 11.91 -1.20
CA ILE A 67 6.83 11.61 -0.03
C ILE A 67 8.24 11.27 -0.51
N PRO A 68 9.30 11.88 0.07
CA PRO A 68 10.67 11.50 -0.22
C PRO A 68 10.91 9.99 -0.01
N ALA A 69 11.78 9.40 -0.82
CA ALA A 69 12.00 7.95 -0.80
C ALA A 69 12.50 7.44 0.57
N ASP A 70 13.40 8.19 1.21
CA ASP A 70 13.96 7.84 2.53
C ASP A 70 12.87 7.87 3.61
N ASP A 71 12.04 8.93 3.61
CA ASP A 71 10.92 9.07 4.53
C ASP A 71 9.88 7.95 4.33
N LEU A 72 9.57 7.60 3.07
CA LEU A 72 8.65 6.52 2.76
C LEU A 72 9.19 5.15 3.21
N ALA A 73 10.50 4.94 3.09
CA ALA A 73 11.14 3.71 3.57
C ALA A 73 11.07 3.60 5.10
N GLU A 74 11.28 4.71 5.83
CA GLU A 74 11.14 4.75 7.29
C GLU A 74 9.68 4.50 7.72
N ILE A 75 8.71 5.15 7.06
CA ILE A 75 7.28 4.92 7.29
C ILE A 75 6.92 3.45 7.04
N ALA A 76 7.37 2.87 5.92
CA ALA A 76 7.10 1.48 5.59
C ALA A 76 7.67 0.53 6.66
N SER A 77 8.95 0.71 7.02
CA SER A 77 9.62 -0.12 8.03
C SER A 77 8.95 -0.03 9.40
N SER A 78 8.52 1.16 9.82
CA SER A 78 7.84 1.34 11.12
C SER A 78 6.40 0.81 11.10
N ALA A 79 5.69 0.95 9.98
CA ALA A 79 4.30 0.49 9.85
C ALA A 79 4.15 -1.03 9.84
N VAL A 80 5.14 -1.77 9.33
CA VAL A 80 5.11 -3.24 9.23
C VAL A 80 6.04 -3.93 10.23
N SER A 81 6.35 -3.26 11.34
CA SER A 81 7.32 -3.70 12.35
C SER A 81 6.83 -4.83 13.27
N PHE A 82 5.88 -5.64 12.81
CA PHE A 82 5.30 -6.78 13.51
C PHE A 82 5.17 -7.98 12.57
N ASP A 83 4.83 -9.13 13.14
CA ASP A 83 4.67 -10.36 12.35
C ASP A 83 3.27 -10.46 11.73
N PHE A 84 3.21 -11.13 10.58
CA PHE A 84 1.95 -11.52 9.95
C PHE A 84 2.16 -12.91 9.33
N PRO A 85 2.29 -13.94 10.19
CA PRO A 85 2.67 -15.27 9.75
C PRO A 85 1.60 -15.92 8.90
N LEU A 86 2.03 -16.73 7.93
CA LEU A 86 1.17 -17.66 7.22
C LEU A 86 1.23 -19.00 7.96
N VAL A 87 0.17 -19.34 8.69
CA VAL A 87 0.09 -20.54 9.54
C VAL A 87 -0.72 -21.61 8.81
N ALA A 88 -0.15 -22.81 8.66
CA ALA A 88 -0.84 -23.95 8.08
C ALA A 88 -1.89 -24.51 9.06
N LEU A 89 -3.10 -24.76 8.55
CA LEU A 89 -4.18 -25.45 9.26
C LEU A 89 -4.33 -26.89 8.78
N ASP A 90 -4.03 -27.13 7.49
CA ASP A 90 -4.01 -28.43 6.81
C ASP A 90 -3.04 -28.34 5.62
N ASP A 91 -2.91 -29.40 4.82
CA ASP A 91 -1.98 -29.49 3.67
C ASP A 91 -2.17 -28.34 2.66
N ASP A 92 -3.43 -27.97 2.40
CA ASP A 92 -3.83 -26.94 1.42
C ASP A 92 -4.52 -25.71 2.04
N ILE A 93 -4.60 -25.63 3.37
CA ILE A 93 -5.33 -24.56 4.07
C ILE A 93 -4.37 -23.79 4.96
N TYR A 94 -4.33 -22.47 4.79
CA TYR A 94 -3.46 -21.57 5.53
C TYR A 94 -4.27 -20.37 6.04
N THR A 95 -3.88 -19.84 7.19
CA THR A 95 -4.36 -18.56 7.70
C THR A 95 -3.21 -17.55 7.66
N LEU A 96 -3.49 -16.37 7.11
CA LEU A 96 -2.59 -15.22 7.21
C LEU A 96 -3.03 -14.42 8.45
N GLU A 97 -2.26 -14.53 9.52
CA GLU A 97 -2.60 -13.89 10.79
C GLU A 97 -2.23 -12.41 10.75
N LEU A 98 -3.24 -11.53 10.63
CA LEU A 98 -3.07 -10.07 10.54
C LEU A 98 -3.37 -9.35 11.87
N PHE A 99 -3.26 -10.05 13.00
CA PHE A 99 -3.68 -9.57 14.33
C PHE A 99 -2.54 -9.51 15.37
N HIS A 100 -1.27 -9.53 14.93
CA HIS A 100 -0.10 -9.40 15.80
C HIS A 100 0.39 -7.96 15.93
N GLY A 101 -0.37 -7.01 15.40
CA GLY A 101 -0.11 -5.58 15.58
C GLY A 101 -0.43 -5.10 17.00
N PRO A 102 -0.33 -3.79 17.25
CA PRO A 102 -0.60 -3.20 18.56
C PRO A 102 -2.05 -3.33 19.08
N THR A 103 -3.00 -3.68 18.21
CA THR A 103 -4.45 -3.81 18.48
C THR A 103 -5.01 -4.99 17.70
#